data_AF-F2EAW9-F1
#
_entry.id   AF-F2EAW9-F1
#
_cell.length_a   1.000
_cell.length_b   1.000
_cell.length_c   1.000
_cell.angle_alpha   90.00
_cell.angle_beta   90.00
_cell.angle_gamma   90.00
#
_symmetry.space_group_name_H-M   'P 1'
#
loop_
_entity.id
_entity.type
_entity.pdbx_description
1 polymer ?
#
loop_
_entity_poly.entity_id
_entity_poly.type
_entity_poly.pdbx_seq_one_letter_code
_entity_poly.pdbx_strand_id
1 'polypeptide(L)'
;SQRLRRQHFHHDQSTLQGMRPFCLLVVGAFLLLRWPPLSLGWAQVARTITVDQNGGGDYRTVQSAVNAVPDGNRQWVRIYVKQGSYREKVTIPSQKGFILLQGDGSFKTDINLDGHGDGTDAPGMAPITGRHDRNLTNISPTYTSATFTVHADNFVARNIAFKNTFNGGYPAVAMLVDGDKSAFYDCAFHGFQDTLCDLIGRHYFHHCLVVGGVDFIFGYGQSIYEGCTLVSNMPASSQQPGWVTAHGGAGGGRNAALVFKGGMITGSGRQYLGRAWNEHATVVFYQVNMAGIVVPQGWDKWTSGQDVSQVTFAEVGCSGPGSGTAGRVTWEKHMSYAEVQRFVDIRFIDDGWLSNQP
;
A
#
# COMPACT_ATOMS: atom_id res chain seq x y z
N SER A 1 -58.88 -30.46 22.02
CA SER A 1 -58.88 -31.47 23.10
C SER A 1 -58.77 -32.87 22.49
N GLN A 2 -58.42 -33.87 23.30
CA GLN A 2 -58.56 -35.33 23.09
C GLN A 2 -58.63 -35.90 21.63
N ARG A 3 -57.75 -36.85 21.32
CA ARG A 3 -58.17 -38.25 21.10
C ARG A 3 -57.02 -39.25 21.30
N LEU A 4 -57.38 -40.50 21.55
CA LEU A 4 -56.54 -41.58 22.07
C LEU A 4 -57.08 -42.91 21.51
N ARG A 5 -56.22 -43.94 21.43
CA ARG A 5 -56.57 -45.37 21.15
C ARG A 5 -57.08 -45.65 19.71
N ARG A 6 -57.05 -46.87 19.16
CA ARG A 6 -56.28 -48.14 19.28
C ARG A 6 -57.21 -49.25 18.73
N GLN A 7 -56.78 -50.05 17.75
CA GLN A 7 -57.22 -51.43 17.41
C GLN A 7 -56.39 -51.86 16.16
N HIS A 8 -55.81 -53.06 15.97
CA HIS A 8 -56.13 -54.48 16.28
C HIS A 8 -57.37 -55.00 15.53
N PHE A 9 -57.39 -56.16 14.83
CA PHE A 9 -56.39 -57.20 14.46
C PHE A 9 -56.38 -57.33 12.90
N HIS A 10 -55.74 -58.26 12.16
CA HIS A 10 -55.01 -59.55 12.33
C HIS A 10 -53.66 -59.48 11.53
N HIS A 11 -52.69 -60.40 11.52
CA HIS A 11 -52.51 -61.84 11.81
C HIS A 11 -52.85 -62.83 10.67
N ASP A 12 -51.81 -63.32 9.98
CA ASP A 12 -51.76 -64.64 9.34
C ASP A 12 -50.32 -65.20 9.49
N GLN A 13 -50.13 -66.52 9.39
CA GLN A 13 -48.85 -67.23 9.47
C GLN A 13 -48.76 -68.37 8.44
N SER A 14 -47.71 -68.37 7.64
CA SER A 14 -47.22 -69.57 6.95
C SER A 14 -45.70 -69.55 6.83
N THR A 15 -45.07 -70.73 6.72
CA THR A 15 -43.66 -70.92 7.08
C THR A 15 -42.82 -71.63 6.02
N LEU A 16 -41.56 -71.17 5.90
CA LEU A 16 -40.35 -71.96 5.58
C LEU A 16 -40.25 -72.71 4.24
N GLN A 17 -39.53 -72.11 3.29
CA GLN A 17 -38.47 -72.66 2.40
C GLN A 17 -38.05 -71.53 1.43
N GLY A 18 -36.80 -71.36 0.97
CA GLY A 18 -35.52 -72.02 1.23
C GLY A 18 -34.41 -71.39 0.34
N MET A 19 -33.16 -71.87 0.46
CA MET A 19 -31.98 -71.52 -0.39
C MET A 19 -31.37 -70.10 -0.24
N ARG A 20 -30.12 -69.96 -0.72
CA ARG A 20 -29.22 -68.79 -0.64
C ARG A 20 -28.86 -68.29 -2.08
N PRO A 21 -27.87 -67.39 -2.27
CA PRO A 21 -28.05 -65.94 -2.30
C PRO A 21 -27.79 -65.35 -3.69
N PHE A 22 -28.21 -64.09 -3.94
CA PHE A 22 -27.76 -63.34 -5.11
C PHE A 22 -27.10 -62.02 -4.70
N CYS A 23 -25.80 -61.89 -4.93
CA CYS A 23 -25.05 -60.67 -4.64
C CYS A 23 -25.27 -59.63 -5.75
N LEU A 24 -26.15 -58.66 -5.53
CA LEU A 24 -26.24 -57.47 -6.36
C LEU A 24 -25.11 -56.48 -5.99
N LEU A 25 -24.07 -56.46 -6.82
CA LEU A 25 -22.97 -55.49 -6.75
C LEU A 25 -23.47 -54.08 -7.13
N VAL A 26 -23.93 -53.32 -6.14
CA VAL A 26 -24.13 -51.87 -6.29
C VAL A 26 -22.77 -51.19 -6.23
N VAL A 27 -22.14 -51.03 -7.41
CA VAL A 27 -20.88 -50.27 -7.55
C VAL A 27 -21.20 -48.79 -7.40
N GLY A 28 -21.20 -48.31 -6.14
CA GLY A 28 -21.32 -46.91 -5.81
C GLY A 28 -20.10 -46.13 -6.31
N ALA A 29 -20.23 -45.50 -7.48
CA ALA A 29 -19.19 -44.66 -8.06
C ALA A 29 -19.03 -43.37 -7.24
N PHE A 30 -18.27 -43.44 -6.15
CA PHE A 30 -17.82 -42.27 -5.40
C PHE A 30 -16.87 -41.44 -6.28
N LEU A 31 -17.46 -40.51 -7.04
CA LEU A 31 -16.76 -39.36 -7.59
C LEU A 31 -16.23 -38.53 -6.42
N LEU A 32 -15.01 -38.87 -6.00
CA LEU A 32 -14.19 -38.01 -5.16
C LEU A 32 -13.86 -36.75 -5.96
N LEU A 33 -14.79 -35.79 -5.90
CA LEU A 33 -14.52 -34.38 -6.17
C LEU A 33 -13.48 -33.92 -5.14
N ARG A 34 -12.21 -34.22 -5.43
CA ARG A 34 -11.08 -33.49 -4.91
C ARG A 34 -11.24 -32.06 -5.39
N TRP A 35 -11.93 -31.24 -4.59
CA TRP A 35 -11.57 -29.83 -4.54
C TRP A 35 -10.05 -29.78 -4.36
N PRO A 36 -9.31 -29.06 -5.22
CA PRO A 36 -7.91 -28.81 -4.92
C PRO A 36 -7.88 -28.16 -3.53
N PRO A 37 -6.98 -28.57 -2.62
CA PRO A 37 -6.82 -27.83 -1.38
C PRO A 37 -6.54 -26.38 -1.77
N LEU A 38 -7.32 -25.44 -1.23
CA LEU A 38 -6.98 -24.03 -1.30
C LEU A 38 -5.65 -23.88 -0.58
N SER A 39 -4.57 -23.84 -1.35
CA SER A 39 -3.22 -23.71 -0.84
C SER A 39 -3.07 -22.28 -0.32
N LEU A 40 -3.39 -22.10 0.96
CA LEU A 40 -2.94 -20.98 1.80
C LEU A 40 -1.42 -21.07 2.04
N GLY A 41 -0.68 -21.24 0.95
CA GLY A 41 0.76 -21.31 0.89
C GLY A 41 1.25 -20.04 0.22
N TRP A 42 2.02 -19.27 0.98
CA TRP A 42 2.81 -18.13 0.50
C TRP A 42 3.54 -18.50 -0.80
N ALA A 43 3.54 -17.59 -1.76
CA ALA A 43 4.02 -17.90 -3.10
C ALA A 43 5.53 -18.17 -3.09
N GLN A 44 5.94 -19.31 -3.66
CA GLN A 44 7.32 -19.77 -3.52
C GLN A 44 8.32 -18.85 -4.22
N VAL A 45 9.32 -18.38 -3.46
CA VAL A 45 10.53 -17.74 -4.00
C VAL A 45 11.29 -18.76 -4.85
N ALA A 46 11.36 -18.54 -6.16
CA ALA A 46 11.99 -19.46 -7.11
C ALA A 46 13.52 -19.26 -7.20
N ARG A 47 14.02 -18.05 -6.92
CA ARG A 47 15.46 -17.71 -6.92
C ARG A 47 15.74 -16.66 -5.86
N THR A 48 16.89 -16.75 -5.18
CA THR A 48 17.47 -15.63 -4.44
C THR A 48 18.67 -15.08 -5.22
N ILE A 49 18.86 -13.77 -5.16
CA ILE A 49 20.03 -13.02 -5.63
C ILE A 49 20.49 -12.17 -4.44
N THR A 50 21.76 -12.28 -4.06
CA THR A 50 22.33 -11.60 -2.89
C THR A 50 23.12 -10.37 -3.31
N VAL A 51 22.87 -9.24 -2.66
CA VAL A 51 23.65 -8.00 -2.81
C VAL A 51 24.50 -7.79 -1.57
N ASP A 52 25.79 -7.58 -1.78
CA ASP A 52 26.77 -7.21 -0.75
C ASP A 52 27.79 -6.25 -1.34
N GLN A 53 27.76 -4.99 -0.90
CA GLN A 53 28.74 -3.96 -1.29
C GLN A 53 30.21 -4.40 -1.10
N ASN A 54 30.49 -5.29 -0.13
CA ASN A 54 31.83 -5.82 0.15
C ASN A 54 32.25 -6.96 -0.80
N GLY A 55 31.34 -7.44 -1.66
CA GLY A 55 31.58 -8.55 -2.59
C GLY A 55 31.29 -9.95 -2.04
N GLY A 56 30.68 -10.06 -0.85
CA GLY A 56 30.23 -11.34 -0.26
C GLY A 56 28.84 -11.80 -0.71
N GLY A 57 28.50 -11.58 -1.98
CA GLY A 57 27.20 -11.88 -2.61
C GLY A 57 27.31 -11.89 -4.14
N ASP A 58 26.21 -12.22 -4.83
CA ASP A 58 26.14 -12.32 -6.30
C ASP A 58 26.45 -10.99 -7.00
N TYR A 59 26.05 -9.86 -6.40
CA TYR A 59 26.30 -8.50 -6.90
C TYR A 59 26.73 -7.55 -5.78
N ARG A 60 27.40 -6.44 -6.15
CA ARG A 60 27.77 -5.36 -5.20
C ARG A 60 26.76 -4.21 -5.13
N THR A 61 25.88 -4.10 -6.12
CA THR A 61 24.87 -3.05 -6.25
C THR A 61 23.49 -3.66 -6.48
N VAL A 62 22.45 -2.95 -6.02
CA VAL A 62 21.06 -3.36 -6.13
C VAL A 62 20.59 -3.31 -7.59
N GLN A 63 20.97 -2.28 -8.36
CA GLN A 63 20.61 -2.19 -9.77
C GLN A 63 21.18 -3.37 -10.60
N SER A 64 22.38 -3.87 -10.29
CA SER A 64 22.92 -5.04 -10.99
C SER A 64 22.15 -6.32 -10.66
N ALA A 65 21.64 -6.48 -9.45
CA ALA A 65 20.75 -7.60 -9.09
C ALA A 65 19.36 -7.48 -9.75
N VAL A 66 18.81 -6.27 -9.85
CA VAL A 66 17.57 -5.99 -10.61
C VAL A 66 17.76 -6.33 -12.10
N ASN A 67 18.89 -5.94 -12.69
CA ASN A 67 19.22 -6.24 -14.09
C ASN A 67 19.35 -7.75 -14.36
N ALA A 68 19.67 -8.55 -13.33
CA ALA A 68 19.81 -10.00 -13.40
C ALA A 68 18.48 -10.79 -13.26
N VAL A 69 17.36 -10.09 -13.06
CA VAL A 69 16.01 -10.65 -13.20
C VAL A 69 15.60 -10.59 -14.68
N PRO A 70 15.15 -11.70 -15.31
CA PRO A 70 14.73 -11.69 -16.71
C PRO A 70 13.57 -10.74 -17.00
N ASP A 71 13.51 -10.20 -18.21
CA ASP A 71 12.33 -9.49 -18.69
C ASP A 71 11.17 -10.46 -18.95
N GLY A 72 9.95 -10.05 -18.60
CA GLY A 72 8.77 -10.92 -18.63
C GLY A 72 8.74 -11.94 -17.48
N ASN A 73 9.48 -11.72 -16.39
CA ASN A 73 9.48 -12.60 -15.23
C ASN A 73 8.07 -12.82 -14.65
N ARG A 74 7.80 -14.06 -14.21
CA ARG A 74 6.52 -14.51 -13.61
C ARG A 74 6.71 -15.41 -12.38
N GLN A 75 7.91 -15.44 -11.81
CA GLN A 75 8.22 -16.20 -10.60
C GLN A 75 8.85 -15.26 -9.56
N TRP A 76 8.54 -15.45 -8.27
CA TRP A 76 9.08 -14.58 -7.24
C TRP A 76 10.60 -14.73 -7.13
N VAL A 77 11.33 -13.68 -7.51
CA VAL A 77 12.79 -13.58 -7.33
C VAL A 77 13.06 -12.68 -6.13
N ARG A 78 13.75 -13.20 -5.12
CA ARG A 78 14.19 -12.42 -3.97
C ARG A 78 15.53 -11.76 -4.25
N ILE A 79 15.58 -10.43 -4.24
CA ILE A 79 16.81 -9.65 -4.15
C ILE A 79 17.05 -9.36 -2.67
N TYR A 80 17.99 -10.08 -2.07
CA TYR A 80 18.35 -9.96 -0.66
C TYR A 80 19.56 -9.02 -0.52
N VAL A 81 19.35 -7.86 0.11
CA VAL A 81 20.35 -6.79 0.26
C VAL A 81 20.88 -6.78 1.69
N LYS A 82 22.11 -7.27 1.86
CA LYS A 82 22.77 -7.34 3.17
C LYS A 82 23.05 -5.93 3.72
N GLN A 83 23.12 -5.82 5.05
CA GLN A 83 23.31 -4.55 5.77
C GLN A 83 24.40 -3.66 5.17
N GLY A 84 24.09 -2.38 5.04
CA GLY A 84 24.87 -1.41 4.27
C GLY A 84 24.05 -0.19 3.85
N SER A 85 24.75 0.82 3.33
CA SER A 85 24.16 2.06 2.85
C SER A 85 24.55 2.21 1.37
N TYR A 86 23.61 1.89 0.49
CA TYR A 86 23.83 1.73 -0.94
C TYR A 86 23.53 3.05 -1.65
N ARG A 87 24.56 3.87 -1.87
CA ARG A 87 24.42 5.16 -2.55
C ARG A 87 24.30 5.00 -4.07
N GLU A 88 23.16 4.51 -4.53
CA GLU A 88 22.85 4.26 -5.94
C GLU A 88 21.40 4.67 -6.28
N LYS A 89 21.18 5.03 -7.55
CA LYS A 89 19.84 5.18 -8.11
C LYS A 89 19.36 3.84 -8.64
N VAL A 90 18.15 3.42 -8.26
CA VAL A 90 17.59 2.13 -8.69
C VAL A 90 16.25 2.30 -9.37
N THR A 91 16.10 1.71 -10.55
CA THR A 91 14.82 1.54 -11.25
C THR A 91 14.56 0.07 -11.45
N ILE A 92 13.39 -0.41 -11.04
CA ILE A 92 12.82 -1.70 -11.47
C ILE A 92 11.91 -1.42 -12.67
N PRO A 93 12.31 -1.79 -13.91
CA PRO A 93 11.52 -1.55 -15.11
C PRO A 93 10.24 -2.40 -15.12
N SER A 94 9.18 -1.93 -15.80
CA SER A 94 7.86 -2.59 -15.82
C SER A 94 7.87 -4.03 -16.34
N GLN A 95 8.91 -4.41 -17.07
CA GLN A 95 9.15 -5.77 -17.58
C GLN A 95 9.61 -6.76 -16.50
N LYS A 96 10.04 -6.30 -15.31
CA LYS A 96 10.66 -7.12 -14.25
C LYS A 96 9.77 -7.30 -13.02
N GLY A 97 8.54 -7.75 -13.23
CA GLY A 97 7.59 -8.08 -12.15
C GLY A 97 8.02 -9.26 -11.27
N PHE A 98 7.27 -9.49 -10.19
CA PHE A 98 7.48 -10.59 -9.23
C PHE A 98 8.86 -10.53 -8.54
N ILE A 99 9.20 -9.37 -7.97
CA ILE A 99 10.45 -9.15 -7.20
C ILE A 99 10.12 -8.93 -5.72
N LEU A 100 10.80 -9.68 -4.85
CA LEU A 100 10.88 -9.43 -3.41
C LEU A 100 12.24 -8.77 -3.10
N LEU A 101 12.28 -7.48 -2.83
CA LEU A 101 13.44 -6.79 -2.28
C LEU A 101 13.43 -6.94 -0.75
N GLN A 102 14.48 -7.51 -0.14
CA GLN A 102 14.53 -7.76 1.30
C GLN A 102 15.86 -7.29 1.90
N GLY A 103 15.81 -6.45 2.94
CA GLY A 103 17.00 -6.04 3.73
C GLY A 103 17.20 -6.80 5.05
N ASP A 104 18.26 -6.44 5.78
CA ASP A 104 18.63 -6.95 7.12
C ASP A 104 17.91 -6.19 8.28
N GLY A 105 16.94 -5.35 7.92
CA GLY A 105 16.23 -4.39 8.78
C GLY A 105 16.39 -2.97 8.24
N SER A 106 15.32 -2.17 8.27
CA SER A 106 15.29 -0.79 7.73
C SER A 106 16.25 0.18 8.47
N PHE A 107 16.69 -0.16 9.68
CA PHE A 107 17.76 0.56 10.40
C PHE A 107 19.19 0.10 10.02
N LYS A 108 19.35 -0.96 9.22
CA LYS A 108 20.66 -1.55 8.85
C LYS A 108 20.94 -1.59 7.34
N THR A 109 19.89 -1.67 6.52
CA THR A 109 19.98 -1.65 5.06
C THR A 109 19.23 -0.44 4.53
N ASP A 110 19.94 0.47 3.84
CA ASP A 110 19.33 1.55 3.10
C ASP A 110 19.85 1.69 1.67
N ILE A 111 19.01 2.24 0.79
CA ILE A 111 19.37 2.71 -0.54
C ILE A 111 19.15 4.22 -0.55
N ASN A 112 20.16 4.98 -0.97
CA ASN A 112 20.16 6.44 -0.82
C ASN A 112 20.70 7.21 -2.04
N LEU A 113 20.15 8.41 -2.26
CA LEU A 113 20.66 9.39 -3.22
C LEU A 113 20.23 10.81 -2.79
N ASP A 114 20.75 11.83 -3.47
CA ASP A 114 20.49 13.26 -3.26
C ASP A 114 19.92 13.96 -4.51
N GLY A 115 19.22 13.19 -5.36
CA GLY A 115 18.53 13.72 -6.53
C GLY A 115 17.36 14.62 -6.13
N HIS A 116 17.15 15.71 -6.86
CA HIS A 116 16.07 16.68 -6.63
C HIS A 116 15.42 17.09 -7.95
N GLY A 117 14.20 17.63 -7.90
CA GLY A 117 13.59 18.29 -9.04
C GLY A 117 14.27 19.64 -9.31
N ASP A 118 14.77 19.87 -10.52
CA ASP A 118 15.41 21.12 -10.95
C ASP A 118 14.43 22.09 -11.62
N GLY A 119 13.18 22.13 -11.14
CA GLY A 119 12.13 23.01 -11.65
C GLY A 119 10.90 23.05 -10.75
N THR A 120 9.91 23.85 -11.15
CA THR A 120 8.60 23.93 -10.49
C THR A 120 7.58 23.04 -11.21
N ASP A 121 6.94 22.12 -10.50
CA ASP A 121 5.76 21.43 -11.02
C ASP A 121 4.60 22.41 -11.26
N ALA A 122 3.82 22.16 -12.31
CA ALA A 122 2.67 22.99 -12.64
C ALA A 122 1.56 22.82 -11.58
N PRO A 123 0.98 23.91 -11.05
CA PRO A 123 -0.20 23.82 -10.19
C PRO A 123 -1.36 23.16 -10.95
N GLY A 124 -1.98 22.12 -10.38
CA GLY A 124 -3.04 21.37 -11.04
C GLY A 124 -2.56 20.51 -12.20
N MET A 125 -1.48 19.73 -12.00
CA MET A 125 -1.04 18.71 -12.96
C MET A 125 -2.24 17.84 -13.37
N ALA A 126 -2.49 17.75 -14.68
CA ALA A 126 -3.59 16.96 -15.23
C ALA A 126 -3.52 15.51 -14.70
N PRO A 127 -4.62 14.94 -14.16
CA PRO A 127 -4.56 13.65 -13.48
C PRO A 127 -3.92 12.55 -14.31
N ILE A 128 -2.97 11.84 -13.68
CA ILE A 128 -2.23 10.73 -14.29
C ILE A 128 -3.20 9.57 -14.50
N THR A 129 -3.74 9.53 -15.72
CA THR A 129 -4.93 8.76 -16.08
C THR A 129 -4.61 7.38 -16.65
N GLY A 130 -3.36 6.94 -16.60
CA GLY A 130 -2.95 5.58 -16.93
C GLY A 130 -1.50 5.30 -16.52
N ARG A 131 -1.12 4.03 -16.53
CA ARG A 131 0.29 3.62 -16.42
C ARG A 131 1.05 4.23 -17.59
N HIS A 132 2.10 5.00 -17.31
CA HIS A 132 2.83 5.69 -18.37
C HIS A 132 3.80 4.75 -19.09
N ASP A 133 3.56 4.59 -20.40
CA ASP A 133 4.53 4.13 -21.39
C ASP A 133 5.61 5.19 -21.69
N ARG A 134 5.45 6.39 -21.13
CA ARG A 134 6.28 7.58 -21.37
C ARG A 134 7.39 7.71 -20.33
N ASN A 135 8.52 8.24 -20.78
CA ASN A 135 9.58 8.69 -19.91
C ASN A 135 9.05 9.76 -18.93
N LEU A 136 9.08 9.48 -17.61
CA LEU A 136 8.52 10.37 -16.57
C LEU A 136 9.21 11.74 -16.53
N THR A 137 10.42 11.87 -17.09
CA THR A 137 11.12 13.17 -17.27
C THR A 137 10.30 14.19 -18.04
N ASN A 138 9.39 13.72 -18.90
CA ASN A 138 8.55 14.58 -19.74
C ASN A 138 7.23 14.97 -19.04
N ILE A 139 7.05 14.57 -17.78
CA ILE A 139 5.86 14.85 -16.96
C ILE A 139 6.23 15.74 -15.78
N SER A 140 7.31 15.44 -15.06
CA SER A 140 7.76 16.22 -13.91
C SER A 140 9.25 16.00 -13.61
N PRO A 141 10.03 17.05 -13.26
CA PRO A 141 11.38 16.88 -12.74
C PRO A 141 11.38 16.18 -11.37
N THR A 142 10.32 16.31 -10.57
CA THR A 142 10.15 15.64 -9.27
C THR A 142 10.16 14.13 -9.41
N TYR A 143 9.51 13.55 -10.43
CA TYR A 143 9.60 12.09 -10.66
C TYR A 143 11.02 11.65 -11.03
N THR A 144 11.83 12.53 -11.63
CA THR A 144 13.24 12.23 -11.91
C THR A 144 14.13 12.28 -10.67
N SER A 145 13.70 12.94 -9.59
CA SER A 145 14.47 13.01 -8.33
C SER A 145 14.57 11.67 -7.59
N ALA A 146 13.67 10.72 -7.90
CA ALA A 146 13.51 9.45 -7.19
C ALA A 146 14.83 8.68 -7.01
N THR A 147 15.13 8.34 -5.76
CA THR A 147 16.23 7.43 -5.38
C THR A 147 15.93 6.00 -5.82
N PHE A 148 14.72 5.52 -5.53
CA PHE A 148 14.23 4.20 -5.93
C PHE A 148 12.90 4.32 -6.69
N THR A 149 12.77 3.61 -7.81
CA THR A 149 11.59 3.63 -8.67
C THR A 149 11.09 2.22 -8.99
N VAL A 150 9.80 1.97 -8.78
CA VAL A 150 9.12 0.69 -9.03
C VAL A 150 8.06 0.87 -10.12
N HIS A 151 8.42 0.53 -11.36
CA HIS A 151 7.48 0.47 -12.49
C HIS A 151 6.83 -0.91 -12.66
N ALA A 152 7.27 -1.93 -11.93
CA ALA A 152 6.90 -3.33 -12.12
C ALA A 152 5.72 -3.77 -11.25
N ASP A 153 4.79 -4.52 -11.84
CA ASP A 153 3.66 -5.09 -11.08
C ASP A 153 4.11 -6.27 -10.21
N ASN A 154 3.42 -6.47 -9.09
CA ASN A 154 3.72 -7.53 -8.12
C ASN A 154 5.15 -7.35 -7.56
N PHE A 155 5.39 -6.21 -6.90
CA PHE A 155 6.61 -5.94 -6.16
C PHE A 155 6.38 -6.09 -4.65
N VAL A 156 7.39 -6.56 -3.93
CA VAL A 156 7.40 -6.56 -2.46
C VAL A 156 8.71 -5.98 -1.95
N ALA A 157 8.65 -5.02 -1.03
CA ALA A 157 9.78 -4.63 -0.21
C ALA A 157 9.59 -5.10 1.23
N ARG A 158 10.65 -5.62 1.87
CA ARG A 158 10.67 -5.95 3.30
C ARG A 158 11.94 -5.45 3.98
N ASN A 159 11.81 -4.90 5.19
CA ASN A 159 12.93 -4.69 6.10
C ASN A 159 14.11 -3.87 5.50
N ILE A 160 13.80 -2.84 4.71
CA ILE A 160 14.79 -1.99 4.02
C ILE A 160 14.34 -0.52 4.02
N ALA A 161 15.28 0.42 4.03
CA ALA A 161 15.01 1.85 3.92
C ALA A 161 15.33 2.44 2.55
N PHE A 162 14.54 3.41 2.12
CA PHE A 162 14.74 4.23 0.93
C PHE A 162 14.90 5.68 1.39
N LYS A 163 15.97 6.36 0.98
CA LYS A 163 16.33 7.67 1.53
C LYS A 163 16.69 8.65 0.42
N ASN A 164 16.00 9.78 0.35
CA ASN A 164 16.55 10.95 -0.32
C ASN A 164 17.25 11.83 0.72
N THR A 165 18.54 12.11 0.51
CA THR A 165 19.39 12.89 1.41
C THR A 165 19.59 14.34 0.93
N PHE A 166 18.84 14.78 -0.08
CA PHE A 166 18.84 16.17 -0.50
C PHE A 166 18.34 17.10 0.62
N ASN A 167 19.03 18.22 0.81
CA ASN A 167 18.78 19.18 1.89
C ASN A 167 18.71 20.61 1.31
N GLY A 168 17.66 20.86 0.52
CA GLY A 168 17.41 22.13 -0.14
C GLY A 168 15.92 22.34 -0.43
N GLY A 169 15.56 23.52 -0.97
CA GLY A 169 14.18 23.95 -1.18
C GLY A 169 13.49 23.40 -2.43
N TYR A 170 13.70 22.13 -2.77
CA TYR A 170 13.14 21.47 -3.96
C TYR A 170 12.59 20.06 -3.62
N PRO A 171 11.61 19.55 -4.38
CA PRO A 171 11.15 18.16 -4.31
C PRO A 171 12.28 17.13 -4.39
N ALA A 172 12.23 16.10 -3.55
CA ALA A 172 13.30 15.11 -3.44
C ALA A 172 12.76 13.72 -3.02
N VAL A 173 12.33 12.95 -4.01
CA VAL A 173 11.63 11.67 -3.83
C VAL A 173 12.60 10.56 -3.38
N ALA A 174 12.21 9.82 -2.33
CA ALA A 174 12.94 8.64 -1.85
C ALA A 174 12.45 7.36 -2.54
N MET A 175 11.15 7.22 -2.73
CA MET A 175 10.50 6.11 -3.43
C MET A 175 9.42 6.64 -4.38
N LEU A 176 9.42 6.17 -5.63
CA LEU A 176 8.30 6.29 -6.56
C LEU A 176 7.77 4.91 -6.93
N VAL A 177 6.46 4.70 -6.83
CA VAL A 177 5.80 3.45 -7.21
C VAL A 177 4.60 3.71 -8.12
N ASP A 178 4.63 3.13 -9.33
CA ASP A 178 3.53 3.12 -10.31
C ASP A 178 3.24 1.72 -10.90
N GLY A 179 3.82 0.67 -10.31
CA GLY A 179 3.53 -0.74 -10.60
C GLY A 179 2.45 -1.31 -9.66
N ASP A 180 1.38 -1.87 -10.23
CA ASP A 180 0.21 -2.35 -9.48
C ASP A 180 0.55 -3.57 -8.61
N LYS A 181 -0.18 -3.76 -7.51
CA LYS A 181 0.01 -4.89 -6.57
C LYS A 181 1.38 -4.86 -5.86
N SER A 182 1.82 -3.66 -5.46
CA SER A 182 3.07 -3.45 -4.71
C SER A 182 2.84 -3.41 -3.19
N ALA A 183 3.65 -4.14 -2.42
CA ALA A 183 3.55 -4.16 -0.96
C ALA A 183 4.87 -3.85 -0.24
N PHE A 184 4.80 -3.21 0.92
CA PHE A 184 5.94 -2.74 1.71
C PHE A 184 5.72 -3.13 3.17
N TYR A 185 6.65 -3.89 3.77
CA TYR A 185 6.56 -4.37 5.15
C TYR A 185 7.80 -3.97 5.95
N ASP A 186 7.62 -3.31 7.10
CA ASP A 186 8.71 -2.87 7.99
C ASP A 186 9.77 -1.97 7.30
N CYS A 187 9.39 -1.37 6.17
CA CYS A 187 10.24 -0.47 5.38
C CYS A 187 10.26 0.95 5.98
N ALA A 188 11.29 1.72 5.63
CA ALA A 188 11.36 3.13 5.98
C ALA A 188 11.58 4.02 4.75
N PHE A 189 10.96 5.20 4.74
CA PHE A 189 11.05 6.19 3.67
C PHE A 189 11.47 7.52 4.31
N HIS A 190 12.58 8.11 3.86
CA HIS A 190 13.12 9.34 4.43
C HIS A 190 13.38 10.40 3.36
N GLY A 191 12.93 11.63 3.60
CA GLY A 191 13.22 12.80 2.78
C GLY A 191 12.79 14.08 3.50
N PHE A 192 12.43 15.10 2.73
CA PHE A 192 11.80 16.32 3.27
C PHE A 192 10.55 16.68 2.48
N GLN A 193 10.70 17.21 1.26
CA GLN A 193 9.59 17.44 0.36
C GLN A 193 9.39 16.23 -0.55
N ASP A 194 8.14 15.81 -0.76
CA ASP A 194 7.71 14.81 -1.75
C ASP A 194 8.37 13.43 -1.55
N THR A 195 8.51 12.99 -0.29
CA THR A 195 9.33 11.82 0.09
C THR A 195 8.86 10.50 -0.54
N LEU A 196 7.55 10.21 -0.52
CA LEU A 196 6.95 9.00 -1.06
C LEU A 196 5.94 9.35 -2.15
N CYS A 197 6.30 9.04 -3.40
CA CYS A 197 5.43 9.19 -4.56
C CYS A 197 4.64 7.88 -4.78
N ASP A 198 3.46 7.81 -4.17
CA ASP A 198 2.46 6.76 -4.36
C ASP A 198 1.63 7.07 -5.62
N LEU A 199 2.26 6.89 -6.78
CA LEU A 199 1.88 7.59 -8.00
C LEU A 199 0.57 7.07 -8.60
N ILE A 200 0.45 5.75 -8.82
CA ILE A 200 -0.77 5.09 -9.32
C ILE A 200 -0.65 3.57 -9.16
N GLY A 201 -1.75 2.89 -8.83
CA GLY A 201 -1.77 1.43 -8.61
C GLY A 201 -2.36 1.08 -7.24
N ARG A 202 -2.48 -0.21 -6.94
CA ARG A 202 -2.97 -0.69 -5.65
C ARG A 202 -1.82 -1.10 -4.76
N HIS A 203 -1.63 -0.38 -3.65
CA HIS A 203 -0.46 -0.52 -2.81
C HIS A 203 -0.80 -0.79 -1.34
N TYR A 204 0.06 -1.55 -0.66
CA TYR A 204 -0.07 -1.86 0.75
C TYR A 204 1.21 -1.50 1.50
N PHE A 205 1.11 -0.66 2.52
CA PHE A 205 2.21 -0.29 3.40
C PHE A 205 1.87 -0.76 4.81
N HIS A 206 2.68 -1.64 5.39
CA HIS A 206 2.41 -2.26 6.69
C HIS A 206 3.58 -2.05 7.65
N HIS A 207 3.29 -1.47 8.82
CA HIS A 207 4.29 -1.04 9.81
C HIS A 207 5.45 -0.18 9.23
N CYS A 208 5.22 0.53 8.12
CA CYS A 208 6.23 1.36 7.51
C CYS A 208 6.44 2.68 8.29
N LEU A 209 7.68 3.16 8.27
CA LEU A 209 8.05 4.51 8.72
C LEU A 209 8.10 5.46 7.50
N VAL A 210 7.45 6.62 7.57
CA VAL A 210 7.60 7.68 6.56
C VAL A 210 8.02 8.96 7.27
N VAL A 211 9.11 9.60 6.81
CA VAL A 211 9.68 10.81 7.40
C VAL A 211 9.82 11.91 6.35
N GLY A 212 9.15 13.03 6.55
CA GLY A 212 9.21 14.20 5.67
C GLY A 212 8.46 15.40 6.26
N GLY A 213 8.34 16.49 5.50
CA GLY A 213 7.76 17.76 5.97
C GLY A 213 6.67 18.30 5.05
N VAL A 214 6.94 18.38 3.75
CA VAL A 214 6.02 18.94 2.73
C VAL A 214 5.55 17.84 1.81
N ASP A 215 4.23 17.69 1.65
CA ASP A 215 3.55 16.74 0.74
C ASP A 215 4.15 15.32 0.77
N PHE A 216 4.59 14.88 1.94
CA PHE A 216 5.59 13.80 2.00
C PHE A 216 5.04 12.41 1.64
N ILE A 217 3.72 12.27 1.48
CA ILE A 217 3.06 11.19 0.75
C ILE A 217 2.13 11.81 -0.32
N PHE A 218 2.42 11.61 -1.60
CA PHE A 218 1.67 12.24 -2.69
C PHE A 218 1.48 11.30 -3.89
N GLY A 219 0.50 11.62 -4.75
CA GLY A 219 0.18 10.83 -5.95
C GLY A 219 -1.30 10.46 -6.06
N TYR A 220 -1.61 9.43 -6.85
CA TYR A 220 -2.98 9.02 -7.24
C TYR A 220 -3.27 7.54 -6.89
N GLY A 221 -2.53 6.96 -5.95
CA GLY A 221 -2.65 5.57 -5.51
C GLY A 221 -4.01 5.16 -4.95
N GLN A 222 -4.25 3.85 -4.94
CA GLN A 222 -5.37 3.16 -4.28
C GLN A 222 -4.76 2.33 -3.15
N SER A 223 -4.55 2.94 -1.99
CA SER A 223 -3.53 2.48 -1.04
C SER A 223 -4.01 2.42 0.40
N ILE A 224 -3.58 1.39 1.14
CA ILE A 224 -3.73 1.29 2.59
C ILE A 224 -2.36 1.34 3.27
N TYR A 225 -2.23 2.25 4.22
CA TYR A 225 -1.13 2.41 5.16
C TYR A 225 -1.59 1.89 6.53
N GLU A 226 -1.33 0.63 6.85
CA GLU A 226 -1.79 -0.04 8.06
C GLU A 226 -0.69 -0.11 9.13
N GLY A 227 -0.94 0.50 10.29
CA GLY A 227 0.00 0.55 11.40
C GLY A 227 1.25 1.43 11.16
N CYS A 228 1.27 2.24 10.11
CA CYS A 228 2.42 3.07 9.74
C CYS A 228 2.70 4.21 10.74
N THR A 229 3.96 4.61 10.85
CA THR A 229 4.40 5.77 11.63
C THR A 229 4.80 6.90 10.68
N LEU A 230 4.10 8.03 10.76
CA LEU A 230 4.31 9.21 9.93
C LEU A 230 4.98 10.29 10.79
N VAL A 231 6.20 10.68 10.45
CA VAL A 231 7.03 11.58 11.25
C VAL A 231 7.27 12.88 10.49
N SER A 232 6.69 13.98 10.99
CA SER A 232 7.06 15.30 10.49
C SER A 232 8.48 15.67 10.92
N ASN A 233 9.32 16.05 9.96
CA ASN A 233 10.60 16.70 10.21
C ASN A 233 10.56 18.21 9.91
N MET A 234 9.35 18.82 9.88
CA MET A 234 9.21 20.28 9.84
C MET A 234 9.95 20.92 11.03
N PRO A 235 10.72 22.02 10.84
CA PRO A 235 11.43 22.68 11.92
C PRO A 235 10.48 23.11 13.05
N ALA A 236 10.85 22.84 14.31
CA ALA A 236 10.03 23.19 15.48
C ALA A 236 9.75 24.70 15.63
N SER A 237 10.60 25.55 15.03
CA SER A 237 10.43 27.01 14.96
C SER A 237 9.54 27.49 13.79
N SER A 238 9.21 26.61 12.84
CA SER A 238 8.46 26.98 11.62
C SER A 238 7.04 27.41 11.96
N GLN A 239 6.70 28.64 11.58
CA GLN A 239 5.32 29.12 11.65
C GLN A 239 4.48 28.57 10.49
N GLN A 240 5.09 28.29 9.34
CA GLN A 240 4.47 27.61 8.22
C GLN A 240 4.32 26.11 8.54
N PRO A 241 3.10 25.54 8.49
CA PRO A 241 2.91 24.10 8.59
C PRO A 241 3.39 23.37 7.33
N GLY A 242 3.78 22.11 7.50
CA GLY A 242 3.90 21.15 6.41
C GLY A 242 2.58 20.45 6.13
N TRP A 243 2.56 19.50 5.20
CA TRP A 243 1.40 18.66 4.87
C TRP A 243 1.83 17.18 4.84
N VAL A 244 1.09 16.28 5.50
CA VAL A 244 1.38 14.83 5.46
C VAL A 244 1.06 14.26 4.08
N THR A 245 -0.09 14.63 3.50
CA THR A 245 -0.53 14.10 2.21
C THR A 245 -0.84 15.15 1.15
N ALA A 246 -0.58 14.80 -0.12
CA ALA A 246 -1.06 15.54 -1.29
C ALA A 246 -1.62 14.56 -2.35
N HIS A 247 -2.86 14.10 -2.15
CA HIS A 247 -3.50 13.18 -3.09
C HIS A 247 -4.05 13.93 -4.31
N GLY A 248 -3.68 13.45 -5.50
CA GLY A 248 -4.01 14.05 -6.79
C GLY A 248 -5.43 13.77 -7.28
N GLY A 249 -6.07 12.67 -6.88
CA GLY A 249 -7.44 12.33 -7.31
C GLY A 249 -7.54 11.90 -8.77
N ALA A 250 -7.72 10.59 -9.02
CA ALA A 250 -7.60 10.02 -10.37
C ALA A 250 -8.73 10.37 -11.36
N GLY A 251 -9.82 11.00 -10.89
CA GLY A 251 -11.02 11.28 -11.68
C GLY A 251 -11.75 10.04 -12.20
N GLY A 252 -12.77 10.24 -13.03
CA GLY A 252 -13.35 9.19 -13.89
C GLY A 252 -13.91 7.94 -13.18
N GLY A 253 -14.29 8.02 -11.90
CA GLY A 253 -14.90 6.91 -11.16
C GLY A 253 -13.93 5.82 -10.69
N ARG A 254 -12.61 6.09 -10.63
CA ARG A 254 -11.63 5.18 -10.03
C ARG A 254 -11.65 5.26 -8.50
N ASN A 255 -11.45 4.12 -7.83
CA ASN A 255 -11.35 4.02 -6.37
C ASN A 255 -9.97 4.48 -5.85
N ALA A 256 -9.48 5.66 -6.26
CA ALA A 256 -8.19 6.20 -5.81
C ALA A 256 -8.33 6.94 -4.46
N ALA A 257 -7.55 6.55 -3.46
CA ALA A 257 -7.48 7.17 -2.15
C ALA A 257 -6.23 6.73 -1.38
N LEU A 258 -5.71 7.61 -0.52
CA LEU A 258 -4.72 7.24 0.50
C LEU A 258 -5.44 6.98 1.84
N VAL A 259 -5.44 5.73 2.30
CA VAL A 259 -6.16 5.30 3.50
C VAL A 259 -5.16 4.95 4.59
N PHE A 260 -5.19 5.68 5.71
CA PHE A 260 -4.32 5.47 6.86
C PHE A 260 -5.12 4.79 7.98
N LYS A 261 -4.67 3.62 8.42
CA LYS A 261 -5.43 2.70 9.28
C LYS A 261 -4.61 2.32 10.50
N GLY A 262 -4.99 2.85 11.66
CA GLY A 262 -4.16 2.78 12.87
C GLY A 262 -2.84 3.54 12.72
N GLY A 263 -1.82 3.16 13.48
CA GLY A 263 -0.53 3.85 13.43
C GLY A 263 -0.57 5.26 14.05
N MET A 264 0.37 6.13 13.68
CA MET A 264 0.46 7.48 14.27
C MET A 264 1.05 8.57 13.36
N ILE A 265 0.70 9.81 13.64
CA ILE A 265 1.34 11.05 13.17
C ILE A 265 2.08 11.68 14.36
N THR A 266 3.39 11.87 14.22
CA THR A 266 4.29 12.39 15.26
C THR A 266 5.42 13.22 14.65
N GLY A 267 6.41 13.66 15.44
CA GLY A 267 7.55 14.45 14.97
C GLY A 267 7.55 15.90 15.48
N SER A 268 8.06 16.83 14.67
CA SER A 268 8.28 18.24 15.04
C SER A 268 7.52 19.24 14.17
N GLY A 269 7.52 20.50 14.58
CA GLY A 269 6.93 21.61 13.81
C GLY A 269 5.41 21.64 13.87
N ARG A 270 4.79 22.03 12.75
CA ARG A 270 3.34 22.14 12.58
C ARG A 270 2.96 21.40 11.30
N GLN A 271 1.84 20.70 11.29
CA GLN A 271 1.45 19.83 10.19
C GLN A 271 -0.05 19.90 9.88
N TYR A 272 -0.42 19.98 8.62
CA TYR A 272 -1.74 19.57 8.12
C TYR A 272 -1.72 18.07 7.81
N LEU A 273 -2.86 17.41 7.99
CA LEU A 273 -3.12 16.04 7.54
C LEU A 273 -3.00 15.91 6.02
N GLY A 274 -3.33 16.96 5.27
CA GLY A 274 -3.04 17.03 3.85
C GLY A 274 -3.61 18.25 3.13
N ARG A 275 -3.28 18.36 1.84
CA ARG A 275 -3.88 19.31 0.90
C ARG A 275 -4.36 18.65 -0.38
N ALA A 276 -5.44 19.19 -0.95
CA ALA A 276 -6.12 18.59 -2.09
C ALA A 276 -5.45 18.93 -3.43
N TRP A 277 -4.44 18.17 -3.86
CA TRP A 277 -3.63 18.51 -5.06
C TRP A 277 -4.48 18.74 -6.33
N ASN A 278 -5.55 17.97 -6.53
CA ASN A 278 -6.67 18.36 -7.40
C ASN A 278 -8.04 18.13 -6.73
N GLU A 279 -9.11 18.52 -7.41
CA GLU A 279 -10.50 18.59 -6.91
C GLU A 279 -11.10 17.25 -6.45
N HIS A 280 -10.56 16.11 -6.91
CA HIS A 280 -10.98 14.76 -6.50
C HIS A 280 -10.05 14.11 -5.47
N ALA A 281 -9.27 14.90 -4.72
CA ALA A 281 -8.40 14.38 -3.66
C ALA A 281 -9.20 13.58 -2.62
N THR A 282 -8.72 12.40 -2.21
CA THR A 282 -9.40 11.52 -1.26
C THR A 282 -8.38 10.93 -0.30
N VAL A 283 -8.53 11.23 0.99
CA VAL A 283 -7.62 10.81 2.06
C VAL A 283 -8.44 10.51 3.31
N VAL A 284 -8.21 9.35 3.92
CA VAL A 284 -8.97 8.89 5.09
C VAL A 284 -8.00 8.49 6.19
N PHE A 285 -8.07 9.17 7.34
CA PHE A 285 -7.39 8.74 8.56
C PHE A 285 -8.40 8.02 9.47
N TYR A 286 -8.16 6.73 9.73
CA TYR A 286 -9.02 5.87 10.54
C TYR A 286 -8.24 5.30 11.73
N GLN A 287 -8.68 5.61 12.95
CA GLN A 287 -8.08 5.15 14.21
C GLN A 287 -6.59 5.53 14.40
N VAL A 288 -6.13 6.58 13.72
CA VAL A 288 -4.74 7.05 13.75
C VAL A 288 -4.51 7.89 15.02
N ASN A 289 -3.39 7.69 15.70
CA ASN A 289 -3.00 8.55 16.83
C ASN A 289 -2.25 9.81 16.33
N MET A 290 -2.62 10.98 16.82
CA MET A 290 -2.12 12.26 16.33
C MET A 290 -1.48 13.06 17.47
N ALA A 291 -0.19 13.31 17.37
CA ALA A 291 0.53 14.23 18.25
C ALA A 291 0.05 15.69 18.05
N GLY A 292 0.31 16.54 19.04
CA GLY A 292 -0.09 17.96 19.05
C GLY A 292 0.60 18.87 18.01
N ILE A 293 1.26 18.29 16.99
CA ILE A 293 1.78 19.03 15.83
C ILE A 293 0.70 19.27 14.77
N VAL A 294 -0.41 18.51 14.78
CA VAL A 294 -1.51 18.67 13.83
C VAL A 294 -2.23 19.99 14.11
N VAL A 295 -2.33 20.86 13.11
CA VAL A 295 -2.97 22.18 13.26
C VAL A 295 -4.50 22.05 13.38
N PRO A 296 -5.21 22.94 14.11
CA PRO A 296 -6.64 22.80 14.36
C PRO A 296 -7.50 22.62 13.09
N GLN A 297 -7.12 23.31 12.01
CA GLN A 297 -7.75 23.22 10.68
C GLN A 297 -7.78 21.79 10.11
N GLY A 298 -6.82 20.94 10.48
CA GLY A 298 -6.61 19.59 9.96
C GLY A 298 -6.12 19.56 8.52
N TRP A 299 -6.85 20.20 7.62
CA TRP A 299 -6.66 20.11 6.17
C TRP A 299 -6.51 21.49 5.53
N ASP A 300 -5.96 21.51 4.31
CA ASP A 300 -5.74 22.73 3.54
C ASP A 300 -6.18 22.54 2.06
N LYS A 301 -6.32 23.66 1.34
CA LYS A 301 -6.49 23.65 -0.11
C LYS A 301 -5.14 23.64 -0.82
N TRP A 302 -5.12 23.27 -2.10
CA TRP A 302 -3.97 23.52 -2.98
C TRP A 302 -3.86 24.99 -3.40
N THR A 303 -5.01 25.65 -3.64
CA THR A 303 -5.09 27.12 -3.81
C THR A 303 -6.30 27.68 -3.09
N SER A 304 -6.27 28.96 -2.69
CA SER A 304 -7.38 29.62 -1.97
C SER A 304 -8.72 29.52 -2.72
N GLY A 305 -8.68 29.68 -4.05
CA GLY A 305 -9.85 29.64 -4.95
C GLY A 305 -10.34 28.25 -5.37
N GLN A 306 -9.62 27.17 -5.04
CA GLN A 306 -9.98 25.81 -5.43
C GLN A 306 -11.38 25.40 -4.93
N ASP A 307 -12.18 24.71 -5.77
CA ASP A 307 -13.36 24.01 -5.28
C ASP A 307 -12.98 22.70 -4.55
N VAL A 308 -13.62 22.50 -3.41
CA VAL A 308 -13.45 21.35 -2.52
C VAL A 308 -14.74 20.54 -2.37
N SER A 309 -15.78 20.83 -3.18
CA SER A 309 -17.04 20.09 -3.14
C SER A 309 -16.85 18.58 -3.34
N GLN A 310 -15.94 18.21 -4.26
CA GLN A 310 -15.60 16.82 -4.64
C GLN A 310 -14.44 16.21 -3.84
N VAL A 311 -13.75 16.99 -3.00
CA VAL A 311 -12.65 16.51 -2.16
C VAL A 311 -13.21 15.66 -1.02
N THR A 312 -12.63 14.49 -0.77
CA THR A 312 -13.08 13.55 0.26
C THR A 312 -11.98 13.32 1.29
N PHE A 313 -11.81 14.31 2.17
CA PHE A 313 -10.92 14.25 3.33
C PHE A 313 -11.72 13.95 4.60
N ALA A 314 -11.29 12.96 5.40
CA ALA A 314 -12.02 12.50 6.57
C ALA A 314 -11.12 11.95 7.69
N GLU A 315 -11.49 12.24 8.93
CA GLU A 315 -11.00 11.57 10.14
C GLU A 315 -12.10 10.74 10.81
N VAL A 316 -11.80 9.50 11.18
CA VAL A 316 -12.75 8.60 11.85
C VAL A 316 -12.07 7.85 13.00
N GLY A 317 -12.48 8.14 14.24
CA GLY A 317 -11.95 7.47 15.44
C GLY A 317 -10.48 7.77 15.75
N CYS A 318 -9.90 8.80 15.15
CA CYS A 318 -8.56 9.29 15.47
C CYS A 318 -8.46 9.72 16.94
N SER A 319 -7.24 9.70 17.49
CA SER A 319 -6.99 9.93 18.92
C SER A 319 -5.75 10.78 19.18
N GLY A 320 -5.56 11.26 20.41
CA GLY A 320 -4.39 12.04 20.82
C GLY A 320 -4.56 13.56 20.67
N PRO A 321 -3.56 14.37 21.07
CA PRO A 321 -3.71 15.82 21.15
C PRO A 321 -4.02 16.55 19.83
N GLY A 322 -3.69 15.94 18.68
CA GLY A 322 -3.94 16.51 17.35
C GLY A 322 -5.32 16.19 16.74
N SER A 323 -6.06 15.22 17.28
CA SER A 323 -7.33 14.73 16.70
C SER A 323 -8.57 15.53 17.13
N GLY A 324 -8.39 16.77 17.59
CA GLY A 324 -9.47 17.65 18.04
C GLY A 324 -10.20 18.31 16.86
N THR A 325 -11.38 17.79 16.50
CA THR A 325 -12.09 18.19 15.27
C THR A 325 -12.79 19.56 15.33
N ALA A 326 -12.93 20.17 16.52
CA ALA A 326 -13.71 21.41 16.70
C ALA A 326 -13.14 22.66 15.97
N GLY A 327 -11.91 22.60 15.47
CA GLY A 327 -11.28 23.67 14.68
C GLY A 327 -11.11 23.36 13.19
N ARG A 328 -11.67 22.24 12.71
CA ARG A 328 -11.45 21.75 11.34
C ARG A 328 -12.10 22.63 10.27
N VAL A 329 -11.59 22.50 9.05
CA VAL A 329 -12.20 23.11 7.87
C VAL A 329 -13.64 22.62 7.67
N THR A 330 -14.55 23.53 7.34
CA THR A 330 -16.01 23.26 7.21
C THR A 330 -16.40 22.36 6.02
N TRP A 331 -15.42 21.93 5.22
CA TRP A 331 -15.60 21.06 4.06
C TRP A 331 -15.05 19.63 4.27
N GLU A 332 -14.51 19.32 5.47
CA GLU A 332 -14.21 17.95 5.88
C GLU A 332 -15.45 17.05 5.76
N LYS A 333 -15.27 15.80 5.32
CA LYS A 333 -16.36 14.83 5.15
C LYS A 333 -16.48 13.96 6.40
N HIS A 334 -17.57 14.13 7.14
CA HIS A 334 -17.93 13.21 8.21
C HIS A 334 -18.59 11.95 7.62
N MET A 335 -17.81 10.87 7.50
CA MET A 335 -18.28 9.58 6.98
C MET A 335 -19.08 8.80 8.03
N SER A 336 -20.13 8.11 7.60
CA SER A 336 -20.74 7.03 8.40
C SER A 336 -19.83 5.81 8.50
N TYR A 337 -20.12 4.91 9.45
CA TYR A 337 -19.41 3.64 9.57
C TYR A 337 -19.49 2.80 8.28
N ALA A 338 -20.63 2.81 7.58
CA ALA A 338 -20.79 2.05 6.34
C ALA A 338 -19.94 2.61 5.18
N GLU A 339 -19.69 3.93 5.16
CA GLU A 339 -18.85 4.57 4.15
C GLU A 339 -17.36 4.31 4.42
N VAL A 340 -16.89 4.50 5.66
CA VAL A 340 -15.46 4.31 5.99
C VAL A 340 -15.02 2.85 5.82
N GLN A 341 -15.90 1.87 6.09
CA GLN A 341 -15.62 0.45 5.83
C GLN A 341 -15.33 0.14 4.35
N ARG A 342 -15.79 0.97 3.40
CA ARG A 342 -15.44 0.81 1.97
C ARG A 342 -13.98 1.14 1.66
N PHE A 343 -13.29 1.83 2.56
CA PHE A 343 -11.88 2.24 2.42
C PHE A 343 -10.95 1.39 3.29
N VAL A 344 -11.35 1.02 4.52
CA VAL A 344 -10.47 0.36 5.51
C VAL A 344 -10.54 -1.18 5.52
N ASP A 345 -11.51 -1.76 4.81
CA ASP A 345 -11.52 -3.18 4.47
C ASP A 345 -10.39 -3.47 3.46
N ILE A 346 -9.61 -4.54 3.66
CA ILE A 346 -8.46 -4.85 2.81
C ILE A 346 -8.87 -5.06 1.33
N ARG A 347 -10.12 -5.45 1.06
CA ARG A 347 -10.70 -5.58 -0.29
C ARG A 347 -10.84 -4.24 -1.03
N PHE A 348 -10.59 -3.10 -0.38
CA PHE A 348 -10.41 -1.82 -1.05
C PHE A 348 -9.19 -1.86 -2.00
N ILE A 349 -8.13 -2.60 -1.65
CA ILE A 349 -6.93 -2.78 -2.48
C ILE A 349 -6.78 -4.23 -3.00
N ASP A 350 -7.25 -5.22 -2.25
CA ASP A 350 -6.94 -6.64 -2.48
C ASP A 350 -8.03 -7.40 -3.24
N ASP A 351 -7.68 -7.90 -4.43
CA ASP A 351 -8.47 -8.88 -5.21
C ASP A 351 -8.01 -10.33 -4.98
N GLY A 352 -7.18 -10.56 -3.95
CA GLY A 352 -6.50 -11.82 -3.64
C GLY A 352 -5.02 -11.82 -4.07
N TRP A 353 -4.42 -10.67 -4.35
CA TRP A 353 -3.00 -10.58 -4.71
C TRP A 353 -2.08 -10.61 -3.49
N LEU A 354 -2.50 -10.07 -2.33
CA LEU A 354 -1.69 -10.11 -1.12
C LEU A 354 -1.41 -11.54 -0.65
N SER A 355 -2.38 -12.43 -0.78
CA SER A 355 -2.23 -13.88 -0.48
C SER A 355 -1.40 -14.65 -1.52
N ASN A 356 -1.02 -14.02 -2.64
CA ASN A 356 -0.14 -14.59 -3.67
C ASN A 356 1.29 -14.01 -3.62
N GLN A 357 1.68 -13.42 -2.49
CA GLN A 357 3.03 -12.92 -2.22
C GLN A 357 3.90 -13.93 -1.43
N PRO A 358 5.25 -13.81 -1.49
CA PRO A 358 6.21 -14.58 -0.71
C PRO A 358 6.38 -14.05 0.72
#